data_AF-A0A2G5XL09-F1
#
_entry.id   AF-A0A2G5XL09-F1
#
_cell.length_a   1.000
_cell.length_b   1.000
_cell.length_c   1.000
_cell.angle_alpha   90.00
_cell.angle_beta   90.00
_cell.angle_gamma   90.00
#
_symmetry.space_group_name_H-M   'P 1'
#
loop_
_entity.id
_entity.type
_entity.pdbx_description
1 polymer ?
#
loop_
_entity_poly.entity_id
_entity_poly.type
_entity_poly.pdbx_seq_one_letter_code
_entity_poly.pdbx_strand_id
1 'polypeptide(L)'
;MVKTITAEELFRKIKTEEALVLVDVRAEDKYNHFHIEANTVKDINMPKTEIFSLEDEMEKVIPQLPKNKEMIITCTTGNSATTCANILSSRDYNVTILEGGITAWKEYVSQESIERIWKEFKEIHPDAPKQYEAWSFGNSKQMADELAELVVKGTKTATSSNYRLYELENEPLPMVGLHNIILDGKGMAVAVVETISVKVVPFNKVTEEHAYLEGEGDRSLRYWQEVHEDFFTNELKEVNLYFHYEMPVVCETFKLLYKN
;
A
#
# COMPACT_ATOMS: atom_id res chain seq x y z
N MET A 1 -16.36 -25.36 15.87
CA MET A 1 -15.47 -24.73 14.87
C MET A 1 -15.67 -23.24 15.00
N VAL A 2 -14.59 -22.47 15.17
CA VAL A 2 -14.68 -21.01 15.30
C VAL A 2 -15.12 -20.43 13.95
N LYS A 3 -15.98 -19.40 13.99
CA LYS A 3 -16.45 -18.72 12.77
C LYS A 3 -15.31 -17.95 12.12
N THR A 4 -15.43 -17.73 10.82
CA THR A 4 -14.49 -16.91 10.06
C THR A 4 -15.23 -15.78 9.35
N ILE A 5 -14.48 -14.73 9.01
CA ILE A 5 -14.94 -13.60 8.20
C ILE A 5 -13.85 -13.23 7.20
N THR A 6 -14.23 -13.01 5.95
CA THR A 6 -13.32 -12.57 4.89
C THR A 6 -13.00 -11.07 5.01
N ALA A 7 -11.92 -10.62 4.36
CA ALA A 7 -11.62 -9.19 4.26
C ALA A 7 -12.77 -8.39 3.60
N GLU A 8 -13.41 -8.97 2.57
CA GLU A 8 -14.56 -8.37 1.90
C GLU A 8 -15.75 -8.16 2.86
N GLU A 9 -16.12 -9.19 3.61
CA GLU A 9 -17.24 -9.11 4.54
C GLU A 9 -16.96 -8.13 5.68
N LEU A 10 -15.73 -8.13 6.22
CA LEU A 10 -15.31 -7.14 7.23
C LEU A 10 -15.39 -5.72 6.67
N PHE A 11 -14.91 -5.52 5.45
CA PHE A 11 -14.95 -4.22 4.79
C PHE A 11 -16.38 -3.73 4.55
N ARG A 12 -17.27 -4.63 4.15
CA ARG A 12 -18.70 -4.35 3.98
C ARG A 12 -19.34 -3.92 5.30
N LYS A 13 -19.06 -4.62 6.40
CA LYS A 13 -19.53 -4.26 7.75
C LYS A 13 -19.04 -2.89 8.20
N ILE A 14 -17.79 -2.56 7.90
CA ILE A 14 -17.22 -1.23 8.17
C ILE A 14 -17.93 -0.16 7.33
N LYS A 15 -18.17 -0.40 6.03
CA LYS A 15 -18.90 0.52 5.14
C LYS A 15 -20.36 0.72 5.55
N THR A 16 -21.01 -0.28 6.14
CA THR A 16 -22.38 -0.18 6.66
C THR A 16 -22.45 0.40 8.08
N GLU A 17 -21.34 0.92 8.60
CA GLU A 17 -21.21 1.53 9.92
C GLU A 17 -21.64 0.58 11.07
N GLU A 18 -21.45 -0.73 10.89
CA GLU A 18 -21.69 -1.69 11.96
C GLU A 18 -20.67 -1.46 13.09
N ALA A 19 -21.14 -1.52 14.34
CA ALA A 19 -20.27 -1.40 15.51
C ALA A 19 -19.52 -2.73 15.73
N LEU A 20 -18.21 -2.73 15.51
CA LEU A 20 -17.36 -3.91 15.54
C LEU A 20 -16.36 -3.84 16.70
N VAL A 21 -15.90 -5.01 17.15
CA VAL A 21 -14.76 -5.13 18.07
C VAL A 21 -13.71 -5.96 17.37
N LEU A 22 -12.53 -5.37 17.14
CA LEU A 22 -11.40 -6.03 16.53
C LEU A 22 -10.31 -6.21 17.59
N VAL A 23 -9.74 -7.42 17.64
CA VAL A 23 -8.69 -7.77 18.59
C VAL A 23 -7.47 -8.23 17.80
N ASP A 24 -6.45 -7.40 17.76
CA ASP A 24 -5.19 -7.71 17.11
C ASP A 24 -4.24 -8.40 18.09
N VAL A 25 -3.93 -9.68 17.81
CA VAL A 25 -3.09 -10.51 18.69
C VAL A 25 -1.61 -10.47 18.34
N ARG A 26 -1.18 -9.57 17.46
CA ARG A 26 0.24 -9.36 17.17
C ARG A 26 0.92 -8.58 18.30
N ALA A 27 2.24 -8.62 18.28
CA ALA A 27 3.05 -7.76 19.14
C ALA A 27 2.81 -6.28 18.80
N GLU A 28 2.99 -5.44 19.81
CA GLU A 28 2.68 -4.00 19.78
C GLU A 28 3.40 -3.26 18.63
N ASP A 29 4.65 -3.63 18.33
CA ASP A 29 5.44 -3.06 17.22
C ASP A 29 4.75 -3.28 15.86
N LYS A 30 4.23 -4.48 15.61
CA LYS A 30 3.51 -4.81 14.37
C LYS A 30 2.15 -4.13 14.29
N TYR A 31 1.49 -3.99 15.43
CA TYR A 31 0.22 -3.28 15.55
C TYR A 31 0.41 -1.77 15.27
N ASN A 32 1.41 -1.15 15.87
CA ASN A 32 1.74 0.26 15.68
C ASN A 32 2.15 0.59 14.24
N HIS A 33 2.80 -0.36 13.54
CA HIS A 33 3.16 -0.17 12.13
C HIS A 33 1.94 -0.12 11.20
N PHE A 34 0.90 -0.92 11.49
CA PHE A 34 -0.38 -0.92 10.79
C PHE A 34 -1.39 -1.73 11.57
N HIS A 35 -2.63 -1.24 11.69
CA HIS A 35 -3.79 -1.98 12.16
C HIS A 35 -5.05 -1.49 11.43
N ILE A 36 -6.18 -2.14 11.69
CA ILE A 36 -7.45 -1.82 11.03
C ILE A 36 -8.15 -0.71 11.81
N GLU A 37 -8.11 0.51 11.26
CA GLU A 37 -8.77 1.68 11.85
C GLU A 37 -10.05 2.02 11.09
N ALA A 38 -11.16 2.17 11.80
CA ALA A 38 -12.39 2.77 11.29
C ALA A 38 -13.22 3.34 12.44
N ASN A 39 -14.04 4.35 12.16
CA ASN A 39 -14.83 5.06 13.18
C ASN A 39 -15.76 4.15 14.00
N THR A 40 -16.23 3.05 13.42
CA THR A 40 -17.15 2.10 14.06
C THR A 40 -16.45 0.86 14.63
N VAL A 41 -15.12 0.77 14.48
CA VAL A 41 -14.32 -0.34 14.99
C VAL A 41 -13.71 0.06 16.33
N LYS A 42 -14.09 -0.66 17.39
CA LYS A 42 -13.33 -0.66 18.63
C LYS A 42 -12.12 -1.57 18.44
N ASP A 43 -10.97 -0.98 18.17
CA ASP A 43 -9.69 -1.69 18.06
C ASP A 43 -9.03 -1.91 19.43
N ILE A 44 -8.47 -3.10 19.63
CA ILE A 44 -7.81 -3.57 20.84
C ILE A 44 -6.56 -4.35 20.42
N ASN A 45 -5.36 -3.87 20.78
CA ASN A 45 -4.16 -4.69 20.70
C ASN A 45 -4.05 -5.57 21.96
N MET A 46 -4.00 -6.90 21.76
CA MET A 46 -3.82 -7.87 22.83
C MET A 46 -2.84 -8.95 22.40
N PRO A 47 -1.53 -8.73 22.59
CA PRO A 47 -0.49 -9.67 22.18
C PRO A 47 -0.80 -11.11 22.58
N LYS A 48 -0.64 -12.05 21.64
CA LYS A 48 -0.97 -13.47 21.81
C LYS A 48 -0.39 -14.10 23.08
N THR A 49 0.73 -13.62 23.59
CA THR A 49 1.36 -14.08 24.84
C THR A 49 0.44 -13.89 26.05
N GLU A 50 -0.34 -12.81 26.07
CA GLU A 50 -1.32 -12.56 27.13
C GLU A 50 -2.47 -13.57 27.06
N ILE A 51 -2.93 -13.89 25.85
CA ILE A 51 -4.02 -14.85 25.63
C ILE A 51 -3.54 -16.28 25.91
N PHE A 52 -2.32 -16.64 25.51
CA PHE A 52 -1.73 -17.95 25.77
C PHE A 52 -1.53 -18.19 27.27
N SER A 53 -1.20 -17.16 28.04
CA SER A 53 -1.10 -17.28 29.51
C SER A 53 -2.41 -17.70 30.18
N LEU A 54 -3.54 -17.60 29.49
CA LEU A 54 -4.83 -18.00 30.03
C LEU A 54 -5.01 -19.50 29.99
N GLU A 55 -4.37 -20.24 29.08
CA GLU A 55 -4.60 -21.68 28.87
C GLU A 55 -4.58 -22.45 30.19
N ASP A 56 -3.62 -22.13 31.06
CA ASP A 56 -3.40 -22.77 32.36
C ASP A 56 -4.09 -22.05 33.54
N GLU A 57 -4.59 -20.82 33.36
CA GLU A 57 -5.16 -19.96 34.42
C GLU A 57 -6.66 -19.69 34.20
N MET A 58 -7.52 -20.66 34.56
CA MET A 58 -8.97 -20.59 34.30
C MET A 58 -9.72 -19.43 34.99
N GLU A 59 -9.23 -18.94 36.13
CA GLU A 59 -9.87 -17.84 36.89
C GLU A 59 -9.47 -16.44 36.40
N LYS A 60 -8.48 -16.35 35.49
CA LYS A 60 -8.00 -15.06 34.99
C LYS A 60 -9.01 -14.45 34.03
N VAL A 61 -9.72 -13.44 34.53
CA VAL A 61 -10.59 -12.59 33.72
C VAL A 61 -9.72 -11.61 32.94
N ILE A 62 -10.07 -11.36 31.67
CA ILE A 62 -9.49 -10.27 30.89
C ILE A 62 -10.48 -9.11 30.90
N PRO A 63 -10.27 -8.05 31.71
CA PRO A 63 -11.26 -6.97 31.84
C PRO A 63 -11.48 -6.18 30.55
N GLN A 64 -10.53 -6.26 29.62
CA GLN A 64 -10.52 -5.45 28.39
C GLN A 64 -11.39 -6.04 27.27
N LEU A 65 -11.69 -7.35 27.30
CA LEU A 65 -12.45 -8.03 26.25
C LEU A 65 -13.95 -8.11 26.57
N PRO A 66 -14.84 -7.68 25.67
CA PRO A 66 -16.28 -7.79 25.87
C PRO A 66 -16.77 -9.24 25.73
N LYS A 67 -17.38 -9.81 26.79
CA LYS A 67 -18.03 -11.13 26.72
C LYS A 67 -19.34 -11.16 25.92
N ASN A 68 -20.07 -10.04 25.87
CA ASN A 68 -21.43 -9.99 25.31
C ASN A 68 -21.49 -9.48 23.86
N LYS A 69 -20.34 -9.41 23.16
CA LYS A 69 -20.25 -8.95 21.78
C LYS A 69 -19.38 -9.91 20.98
N GLU A 70 -19.66 -10.01 19.69
CA GLU A 70 -18.76 -10.67 18.76
C GLU A 70 -17.43 -9.89 18.67
N MET A 71 -16.32 -10.62 18.72
CA MET A 71 -14.98 -10.09 18.56
C MET A 71 -14.30 -10.71 17.35
N ILE A 72 -13.78 -9.87 16.46
CA ILE A 72 -13.03 -10.31 15.29
C ILE A 72 -11.55 -10.37 15.68
N ILE A 73 -10.99 -11.57 15.71
CA ILE A 73 -9.60 -11.82 16.09
C ILE A 73 -8.73 -11.84 14.84
N THR A 74 -7.65 -11.06 14.84
CA THR A 74 -6.72 -10.99 13.70
C THR A 74 -5.27 -11.12 14.14
N CYS A 75 -4.43 -11.59 13.22
CA CYS A 75 -2.99 -11.51 13.34
C CYS A 75 -2.38 -11.24 11.95
N THR A 76 -1.10 -11.55 11.71
CA THR A 76 -0.51 -11.29 10.39
C THR A 76 -1.19 -12.10 9.29
N THR A 77 -1.27 -13.42 9.46
CA THR A 77 -1.75 -14.37 8.42
C THR A 77 -2.96 -15.22 8.86
N GLY A 78 -3.51 -14.98 10.06
CA GLY A 78 -4.61 -15.75 10.64
C GLY A 78 -4.18 -16.90 11.58
N ASN A 79 -2.96 -17.44 11.46
CA ASN A 79 -2.53 -18.63 12.23
C ASN A 79 -2.61 -18.44 13.75
N SER A 80 -1.97 -17.40 14.28
CA SER A 80 -2.04 -17.11 15.73
C SER A 80 -3.43 -16.67 16.17
N ALA A 81 -4.23 -16.07 15.27
CA ALA A 81 -5.59 -15.67 15.57
C ALA A 81 -6.47 -16.90 15.81
N THR A 82 -6.29 -17.97 15.04
CA THR A 82 -6.97 -19.26 15.25
C THR A 82 -6.69 -19.84 16.63
N THR A 83 -5.43 -19.90 17.06
CA THR A 83 -5.08 -20.39 18.41
C THR A 83 -5.72 -19.52 19.49
N CYS A 84 -5.57 -18.19 19.40
CA CYS A 84 -6.16 -17.26 20.37
C CYS A 84 -7.68 -17.37 20.41
N ALA A 85 -8.34 -17.49 19.27
CA ALA A 85 -9.78 -17.60 19.17
C ALA A 85 -10.29 -18.92 19.79
N ASN A 86 -9.56 -20.03 19.65
CA ASN A 86 -9.92 -21.28 20.33
C ASN A 86 -9.85 -21.15 21.87
N ILE A 87 -8.82 -20.48 22.40
CA ILE A 87 -8.65 -20.23 23.85
C ILE A 87 -9.76 -19.33 24.39
N LEU A 88 -10.12 -18.29 23.63
CA LEU A 88 -11.20 -17.37 24.00
C LEU A 88 -12.57 -18.05 23.87
N SER A 89 -12.80 -18.83 22.81
CA SER A 89 -14.04 -19.57 22.60
C SER A 89 -14.29 -20.60 23.71
N SER A 90 -13.26 -21.24 24.28
CA SER A 90 -13.41 -22.16 25.41
C SER A 90 -13.74 -21.46 26.74
N ARG A 91 -13.71 -20.13 26.77
CA ARG A 91 -14.07 -19.26 27.91
C ARG A 91 -15.35 -18.46 27.66
N ASP A 92 -16.18 -18.97 26.75
CA ASP A 92 -17.48 -18.41 26.34
C ASP A 92 -17.42 -17.02 25.68
N TYR A 93 -16.27 -16.63 25.12
CA TYR A 93 -16.21 -15.45 24.26
C TYR A 93 -16.74 -15.76 22.86
N ASN A 94 -17.59 -14.87 22.33
CA ASN A 94 -18.05 -14.95 20.94
C ASN A 94 -16.98 -14.40 20.00
N VAL A 95 -16.27 -15.28 19.30
CA VAL A 95 -15.12 -14.92 18.46
C VAL A 95 -15.30 -15.36 17.01
N THR A 96 -14.81 -14.52 16.11
CA THR A 96 -14.74 -14.77 14.66
C THR A 96 -13.32 -14.44 14.20
N ILE A 97 -12.75 -15.24 13.32
CA ILE A 97 -11.37 -15.07 12.85
C ILE A 97 -11.37 -14.32 11.52
N LEU A 98 -10.53 -13.29 11.37
CA LEU A 98 -10.28 -12.67 10.06
C LEU A 98 -9.42 -13.61 9.20
N GLU A 99 -10.00 -14.12 8.11
CA GLU A 99 -9.31 -15.01 7.18
C GLU A 99 -8.12 -14.31 6.53
N GLY A 100 -6.97 -14.99 6.50
CA GLY A 100 -5.72 -14.42 5.99
C GLY A 100 -5.14 -13.25 6.81
N GLY A 101 -5.82 -12.83 7.88
CA GLY A 101 -5.38 -11.78 8.80
C GLY A 101 -5.19 -10.42 8.13
N ILE A 102 -4.27 -9.63 8.70
CA ILE A 102 -3.91 -8.29 8.23
C ILE A 102 -3.34 -8.30 6.79
N THR A 103 -2.66 -9.37 6.38
CA THR A 103 -2.13 -9.48 5.01
C THR A 103 -3.27 -9.48 3.99
N ALA A 104 -4.26 -10.36 4.15
CA ALA A 104 -5.42 -10.41 3.25
C ALA A 104 -6.26 -9.13 3.32
N TRP A 105 -6.37 -8.52 4.50
CA TRP A 105 -7.03 -7.22 4.64
C TRP A 105 -6.38 -6.13 3.80
N LYS A 106 -5.05 -5.96 3.89
CA LYS A 106 -4.31 -4.95 3.13
C LYS A 106 -4.45 -5.13 1.63
N GLU A 107 -4.31 -6.36 1.16
CA GLU A 107 -4.48 -6.70 -0.25
C GLU A 107 -5.89 -6.35 -0.73
N TYR A 108 -6.91 -6.73 0.04
CA TYR A 108 -8.29 -6.44 -0.30
C TYR A 108 -8.59 -4.93 -0.38
N VAL A 109 -8.19 -4.13 0.64
CA VAL A 109 -8.48 -2.69 0.63
C VAL A 109 -7.69 -1.94 -0.45
N SER A 110 -6.49 -2.40 -0.77
CA SER A 110 -5.71 -1.87 -1.89
C SER A 110 -6.46 -2.10 -3.21
N GLN A 111 -6.87 -3.34 -3.49
CA GLN A 111 -7.62 -3.68 -4.71
C GLN A 111 -8.98 -2.97 -4.78
N GLU A 112 -9.75 -2.92 -3.70
CA GLU A 112 -11.02 -2.17 -3.68
C GLU A 112 -10.81 -0.69 -3.97
N SER A 113 -9.74 -0.08 -3.47
CA SER A 113 -9.44 1.32 -3.75
C SER A 113 -9.07 1.58 -5.20
N ILE A 114 -8.32 0.67 -5.82
CA ILE A 114 -7.93 0.70 -7.23
C ILE A 114 -9.17 0.56 -8.12
N GLU A 115 -10.02 -0.44 -7.85
CA GLU A 115 -11.26 -0.65 -8.60
C GLU A 115 -12.21 0.53 -8.46
N ARG A 116 -12.33 1.09 -7.24
CA ARG A 116 -13.18 2.25 -6.97
C ARG A 116 -12.72 3.48 -7.75
N ILE A 117 -11.46 3.89 -7.62
CA ILE A 117 -10.97 5.10 -8.29
C ILE A 117 -11.08 4.96 -9.80
N TRP A 118 -10.81 3.76 -10.34
CA TRP A 118 -10.91 3.51 -11.77
C TRP A 118 -12.35 3.58 -12.27
N LYS A 119 -13.29 3.03 -11.49
CA LYS A 119 -14.72 3.12 -11.79
C LYS A 119 -15.17 4.57 -11.83
N GLU A 120 -14.85 5.36 -10.80
CA GLU A 120 -15.21 6.78 -10.72
C GLU A 120 -14.59 7.59 -11.87
N PHE A 121 -13.31 7.34 -12.17
CA PHE A 121 -12.63 7.95 -13.32
C PHE A 121 -13.37 7.68 -14.64
N LYS A 122 -13.76 6.43 -14.90
CA LYS A 122 -14.49 6.07 -16.13
C LYS A 122 -15.90 6.65 -16.22
N GLU A 123 -16.53 6.96 -15.10
CA GLU A 123 -17.84 7.65 -15.12
C GLU A 123 -17.71 9.07 -15.72
N ILE A 124 -16.54 9.70 -15.57
CA ILE A 124 -16.21 11.02 -16.12
C ILE A 124 -15.52 10.90 -17.48
N HIS A 125 -14.77 9.81 -17.71
CA HIS A 125 -13.99 9.55 -18.92
C HIS A 125 -14.43 8.22 -19.57
N PRO A 126 -15.58 8.20 -20.27
CA PRO A 126 -16.14 6.97 -20.84
C PRO A 126 -15.26 6.34 -21.93
N ASP A 127 -14.40 7.14 -22.57
CA ASP A 127 -13.44 6.69 -23.60
C ASP A 127 -12.10 6.21 -23.03
N ALA A 128 -11.95 6.15 -21.70
CA ALA A 128 -10.74 5.62 -21.06
C ALA A 128 -10.44 4.18 -21.53
N PRO A 129 -9.14 3.81 -21.62
CA PRO A 129 -8.76 2.48 -22.08
C PRO A 129 -9.29 1.37 -21.17
N LYS A 130 -9.29 0.12 -21.64
CA LYS A 130 -9.68 -1.02 -20.80
C LYS A 130 -8.62 -1.39 -19.78
N GLN A 131 -7.36 -1.10 -20.09
CA GLN A 131 -6.20 -1.47 -19.29
C GLN A 131 -5.60 -0.23 -18.64
N TYR A 132 -5.12 -0.41 -17.42
CA TYR A 132 -4.35 0.54 -16.64
C TYR A 132 -3.33 -0.25 -15.83
N GLU A 133 -2.31 0.44 -15.32
CA GLU A 133 -1.38 -0.10 -14.33
C GLU A 133 -1.60 0.61 -13.00
N ALA A 134 -1.24 -0.04 -11.89
CA ALA A 134 -1.36 0.54 -10.56
C ALA A 134 -0.06 0.29 -9.78
N TRP A 135 0.59 1.36 -9.33
CA TRP A 135 1.90 1.30 -8.68
C TRP A 135 2.16 2.54 -7.81
N SER A 136 3.12 2.43 -6.89
CA SER A 136 3.56 3.51 -6.00
C SER A 136 4.95 4.01 -6.39
N PHE A 137 5.22 5.30 -6.19
CA PHE A 137 6.55 5.86 -6.39
C PHE A 137 7.53 5.45 -5.27
N GLY A 138 8.82 5.39 -5.62
CA GLY A 138 9.90 5.11 -4.69
C GLY A 138 9.90 3.66 -4.17
N ASN A 139 10.80 3.37 -3.23
CA ASN A 139 11.01 2.02 -2.69
C ASN A 139 10.65 1.90 -1.19
N SER A 140 10.00 2.92 -0.64
CA SER A 140 9.54 2.93 0.75
C SER A 140 8.15 3.54 0.88
N LYS A 141 7.43 3.15 1.94
CA LYS A 141 6.11 3.70 2.27
C LYS A 141 6.13 5.23 2.38
N GLN A 142 7.15 5.79 3.03
CA GLN A 142 7.27 7.24 3.19
C GLN A 142 7.47 7.95 1.85
N MET A 143 8.35 7.44 0.99
CA MET A 143 8.53 8.01 -0.35
C MET A 143 7.25 7.92 -1.17
N ALA A 144 6.55 6.77 -1.12
CA ALA A 144 5.29 6.61 -1.82
C ALA A 144 4.25 7.65 -1.36
N ASP A 145 4.11 7.88 -0.05
CA ASP A 145 3.22 8.91 0.49
C ASP A 145 3.61 10.32 0.00
N GLU A 146 4.90 10.70 0.15
CA GLU A 146 5.39 12.03 -0.20
C GLU A 146 5.28 12.33 -1.71
N LEU A 147 5.67 11.37 -2.55
CA LEU A 147 5.68 11.52 -4.00
C LEU A 147 4.27 11.47 -4.60
N ALA A 148 3.39 10.61 -4.07
CA ALA A 148 1.99 10.59 -4.47
C ALA A 148 1.27 11.91 -4.10
N GLU A 149 1.61 12.52 -2.97
CA GLU A 149 1.07 13.83 -2.59
C GLU A 149 1.51 14.93 -3.59
N LEU A 150 2.76 14.89 -4.06
CA LEU A 150 3.24 15.84 -5.10
C LEU A 150 2.48 15.69 -6.41
N VAL A 151 2.12 14.45 -6.80
CA VAL A 151 1.28 14.19 -7.98
C VAL A 151 -0.12 14.75 -7.79
N VAL A 152 -0.76 14.49 -6.64
CA VAL A 152 -2.11 14.99 -6.30
C VAL A 152 -2.17 16.53 -6.28
N LYS A 153 -1.09 17.19 -5.86
CA LYS A 153 -0.92 18.65 -5.89
C LYS A 153 -0.63 19.20 -7.30
N GLY A 154 -0.27 18.35 -8.26
CA GLY A 154 0.13 18.74 -9.61
C GLY A 154 1.56 19.31 -9.69
N THR A 155 2.37 19.13 -8.64
CA THR A 155 3.77 19.56 -8.61
C THR A 155 4.67 18.56 -9.33
N LYS A 156 4.45 17.26 -9.10
CA LYS A 156 5.15 16.16 -9.79
C LYS A 156 4.32 15.73 -11.00
N THR A 157 4.90 15.90 -12.18
CA THR A 157 4.31 15.57 -13.50
C THR A 157 5.30 14.80 -14.38
N ALA A 158 6.38 14.30 -13.79
CA ALA A 158 7.39 13.49 -14.45
C ALA A 158 7.97 12.44 -13.50
N THR A 159 8.52 11.39 -14.08
CA THR A 159 9.21 10.32 -13.36
C THR A 159 10.37 9.79 -14.19
N SER A 160 11.32 9.14 -13.52
CA SER A 160 12.46 8.49 -14.16
C SER A 160 12.62 7.06 -13.67
N SER A 161 12.98 6.16 -14.59
CA SER A 161 13.29 4.77 -14.26
C SER A 161 14.54 4.27 -14.99
N ASN A 162 15.13 3.21 -14.44
CA ASN A 162 16.37 2.64 -14.93
C ASN A 162 16.11 1.74 -16.15
N TYR A 163 16.54 2.19 -17.33
CA TYR A 163 16.34 1.47 -18.60
C TYR A 163 16.87 0.02 -18.56
N ARG A 164 17.97 -0.23 -17.82
CA ARG A 164 18.59 -1.57 -17.78
C ARG A 164 17.71 -2.62 -17.12
N LEU A 165 16.81 -2.23 -16.21
CA LEU A 165 15.91 -3.18 -15.55
C LEU A 165 14.90 -3.75 -16.55
N TYR A 166 14.32 -2.91 -17.42
CA TYR A 166 13.44 -3.36 -18.51
C TYR A 166 14.11 -4.39 -19.43
N GLU A 167 15.38 -4.20 -19.77
CA GLU A 167 16.12 -5.16 -20.61
C GLU A 167 16.37 -6.49 -19.90
N LEU A 168 16.71 -6.46 -18.61
CA LEU A 168 17.00 -7.66 -17.83
C LEU A 168 15.74 -8.48 -17.55
N GLU A 169 14.62 -7.81 -17.30
CA GLU A 169 13.33 -8.42 -16.99
C GLU A 169 12.51 -8.74 -18.25
N ASN A 170 13.00 -8.31 -19.42
CA ASN A 170 12.30 -8.43 -20.70
C ASN A 170 10.90 -7.79 -20.65
N GLU A 171 10.82 -6.63 -20.00
CA GLU A 171 9.62 -5.82 -19.88
C GLU A 171 9.60 -4.70 -20.94
N PRO A 172 8.41 -4.36 -21.49
CA PRO A 172 8.29 -3.26 -22.42
C PRO A 172 8.50 -1.92 -21.71
N LEU A 173 9.07 -0.96 -22.43
CA LEU A 173 9.08 0.43 -21.97
C LEU A 173 7.64 0.99 -21.88
N PRO A 174 7.40 1.96 -21.00
CA PRO A 174 6.14 2.68 -20.96
C PRO A 174 5.83 3.35 -22.30
N MET A 175 4.55 3.55 -22.57
CA MET A 175 4.07 4.15 -23.83
C MET A 175 3.16 5.35 -23.58
N VAL A 176 3.17 6.28 -24.53
CA VAL A 176 2.26 7.42 -24.52
C VAL A 176 0.81 6.92 -24.57
N GLY A 177 -0.04 7.49 -23.71
CA GLY A 177 -1.44 7.09 -23.51
C GLY A 177 -1.65 6.03 -22.42
N LEU A 178 -0.57 5.48 -21.83
CA LEU A 178 -0.69 4.56 -20.70
C LEU A 178 -1.31 5.29 -19.50
N HIS A 179 -2.36 4.69 -18.94
CA HIS A 179 -3.02 5.17 -17.73
C HIS A 179 -2.45 4.45 -16.52
N ASN A 180 -2.01 5.22 -15.54
CA ASN A 180 -1.42 4.73 -14.31
C ASN A 180 -2.24 5.22 -13.12
N ILE A 181 -2.58 4.31 -12.22
CA ILE A 181 -3.15 4.60 -10.92
C ILE A 181 -2.00 4.71 -9.93
N ILE A 182 -1.86 5.88 -9.32
CA ILE A 182 -0.82 6.13 -8.33
C ILE A 182 -1.34 5.71 -6.96
N LEU A 183 -0.55 4.88 -6.29
CA LEU A 183 -0.80 4.39 -4.93
C LEU A 183 0.04 5.18 -3.91
N ASP A 184 -0.55 5.42 -2.74
CA ASP A 184 0.17 5.91 -1.56
C ASP A 184 1.00 4.80 -0.90
N GLY A 185 1.71 5.13 0.18
CA GLY A 185 2.52 4.19 0.94
C GLY A 185 1.74 3.15 1.75
N LYS A 186 0.41 3.29 1.84
CA LYS A 186 -0.48 2.25 2.36
C LYS A 186 -0.99 1.32 1.23
N GLY A 187 -0.62 1.59 -0.02
CA GLY A 187 -1.10 0.86 -1.20
C GLY A 187 -2.50 1.28 -1.63
N MET A 188 -2.99 2.44 -1.16
CA MET A 188 -4.31 2.95 -1.49
C MET A 188 -4.21 3.86 -2.71
N ALA A 189 -5.14 3.71 -3.65
CA ALA A 189 -5.15 4.53 -4.85
C ALA A 189 -5.52 5.98 -4.53
N VAL A 190 -4.75 6.94 -5.04
CA VAL A 190 -4.93 8.38 -4.78
C VAL A 190 -5.11 9.22 -6.04
N ALA A 191 -4.61 8.76 -7.20
CA ALA A 191 -4.69 9.50 -8.45
C ALA A 191 -4.70 8.59 -9.67
N VAL A 192 -5.24 9.10 -10.78
CA VAL A 192 -5.08 8.54 -12.14
C VAL A 192 -4.31 9.53 -12.98
N VAL A 193 -3.23 9.08 -13.60
CA VAL A 193 -2.38 9.87 -14.51
C VAL A 193 -2.28 9.21 -15.88
N GLU A 194 -1.98 10.00 -16.91
CA GLU A 194 -1.72 9.50 -18.27
C GLU A 194 -0.32 9.93 -18.71
N THR A 195 0.49 8.98 -19.17
CA THR A 195 1.81 9.24 -19.75
C THR A 195 1.65 9.97 -21.09
N ILE A 196 2.24 11.16 -21.21
CA ILE A 196 2.15 12.01 -22.41
C ILE A 196 3.46 12.09 -23.20
N SER A 197 4.59 11.71 -22.60
CA SER A 197 5.88 11.62 -23.28
C SER A 197 6.74 10.55 -22.61
N VAL A 198 7.52 9.84 -23.42
CA VAL A 198 8.54 8.89 -22.98
C VAL A 198 9.80 9.16 -23.80
N LYS A 199 10.94 9.36 -23.14
CA LYS A 199 12.23 9.60 -23.77
C LYS A 199 13.30 8.78 -23.04
N VAL A 200 14.21 8.18 -23.78
CA VAL A 200 15.40 7.55 -23.20
C VAL A 200 16.58 8.47 -23.44
N VAL A 201 17.21 8.92 -22.37
CA VAL A 201 18.39 9.80 -22.40
C VAL A 201 19.46 9.30 -21.44
N PRO A 202 20.75 9.56 -21.68
CA PRO A 202 21.78 9.32 -20.67
C PRO A 202 21.49 10.11 -19.38
N PHE A 203 21.82 9.54 -18.21
CA PHE A 203 21.62 10.19 -16.90
C PHE A 203 22.19 11.62 -16.85
N ASN A 204 23.41 11.83 -17.35
CA ASN A 204 24.05 13.14 -17.42
C ASN A 204 23.47 14.10 -18.49
N LYS A 205 22.45 13.66 -19.23
CA LYS A 205 21.71 14.46 -20.21
C LYS A 205 20.25 14.71 -19.81
N VAL A 206 19.82 14.26 -18.64
CA VAL A 206 18.54 14.68 -18.06
C VAL A 206 18.57 16.21 -17.89
N THR A 207 17.49 16.86 -18.31
CA THR A 207 17.42 18.33 -18.37
C THR A 207 16.94 18.91 -17.04
N GLU A 208 17.29 20.18 -16.78
CA GLU A 208 16.72 20.95 -15.66
C GLU A 208 15.19 21.01 -15.71
N GLU A 209 14.62 21.05 -16.91
CA GLU A 209 13.17 21.01 -17.12
C GLU A 209 12.56 19.69 -16.62
N HIS A 210 13.15 18.54 -16.94
CA HIS A 210 12.66 17.25 -16.46
C HIS A 210 12.77 17.14 -14.94
N ALA A 211 13.91 17.53 -14.37
CA ALA A 211 14.10 17.57 -12.92
C ALA A 211 13.08 18.50 -12.22
N TYR A 212 12.76 19.64 -12.83
CA TYR A 212 11.74 20.55 -12.31
C TYR A 212 10.34 19.93 -12.32
N LEU A 213 10.01 19.17 -13.38
CA LEU A 213 8.72 18.45 -13.51
C LEU A 213 8.63 17.24 -12.58
N GLU A 214 9.75 16.63 -12.18
CA GLU A 214 9.75 15.58 -11.14
C GLU A 214 9.30 16.13 -9.78
N GLY A 215 9.45 17.44 -9.56
CA GLY A 215 8.77 18.16 -8.48
C GLY A 215 9.32 17.91 -7.06
N GLU A 216 10.42 17.17 -6.94
CA GLU A 216 11.02 16.79 -5.66
C GLU A 216 12.02 17.82 -5.13
N GLY A 217 12.22 17.85 -3.81
CA GLY A 217 13.20 18.72 -3.15
C GLY A 217 13.04 20.19 -3.51
N ASP A 218 14.14 20.82 -3.93
CA ASP A 218 14.16 22.21 -4.42
C ASP A 218 13.88 22.33 -5.93
N ARG A 219 13.52 21.23 -6.58
CA ARG A 219 13.22 21.11 -8.02
C ARG A 219 14.40 21.47 -8.92
N SER A 220 15.62 21.42 -8.40
CA SER A 220 16.84 21.64 -9.17
C SER A 220 17.35 20.33 -9.80
N LEU A 221 18.07 20.45 -10.91
CA LEU A 221 18.79 19.32 -11.51
C LEU A 221 19.82 18.73 -10.55
N ARG A 222 20.45 19.56 -9.70
CA ARG A 222 21.44 19.08 -8.73
C ARG A 222 20.81 18.14 -7.71
N TYR A 223 19.68 18.56 -7.12
CA TYR A 223 18.93 17.71 -6.19
C TYR A 223 18.48 16.41 -6.87
N TRP A 224 17.95 16.51 -8.09
CA TRP A 224 17.55 15.35 -8.87
C TRP A 224 18.71 14.37 -9.07
N GLN A 225 19.89 14.86 -9.46
CA GLN A 225 21.09 14.04 -9.65
C GLN A 225 21.53 13.35 -8.37
N GLU A 226 21.58 14.07 -7.25
CA GLU A 226 21.97 13.52 -5.94
C GLU A 226 21.05 12.37 -5.53
N VAL A 227 19.73 12.55 -5.59
CA VAL A 227 18.76 11.53 -5.16
C VAL A 227 18.72 10.34 -6.13
N HIS A 228 18.74 10.59 -7.45
CA HIS A 228 18.64 9.52 -8.44
C HIS A 228 19.94 8.72 -8.58
N GLU A 229 21.11 9.31 -8.33
CA GLU A 229 22.37 8.58 -8.28
C GLU A 229 22.35 7.55 -7.15
N ASP A 230 21.93 7.94 -5.95
CA ASP A 230 21.79 7.03 -4.81
C ASP A 230 20.73 5.94 -5.08
N PHE A 231 19.58 6.33 -5.62
CA PHE A 231 18.48 5.42 -5.92
C PHE A 231 18.88 4.36 -6.97
N PHE A 232 19.35 4.79 -8.15
CA PHE A 232 19.76 3.89 -9.23
C PHE A 232 21.00 3.07 -8.87
N THR A 233 21.90 3.60 -8.05
CA THR A 233 23.03 2.82 -7.52
C THR A 233 22.55 1.63 -6.69
N ASN A 234 21.49 1.80 -5.90
CA ASN A 234 20.95 0.70 -5.09
C ASN A 234 20.20 -0.32 -5.96
N GLU A 235 19.40 0.12 -6.93
CA GLU A 235 18.75 -0.80 -7.88
C GLU A 235 19.76 -1.64 -8.68
N LEU A 236 20.80 -1.00 -9.22
CA LEU A 236 21.81 -1.69 -10.03
C LEU A 236 22.63 -2.70 -9.21
N LYS A 237 22.86 -2.44 -7.92
CA LYS A 237 23.56 -3.39 -7.03
C LYS A 237 22.81 -4.71 -6.91
N GLU A 238 21.47 -4.71 -6.88
CA GLU A 238 20.66 -5.92 -6.77
C GLU A 238 20.83 -6.85 -7.98
N VAL A 239 21.14 -6.27 -9.15
CA VAL A 239 21.40 -6.99 -10.40
C VAL A 239 22.89 -7.10 -10.75
N ASN A 240 23.79 -6.86 -9.79
CA ASN A 240 25.25 -6.89 -9.95
C ASN A 240 25.80 -5.97 -11.07
N LEU A 241 25.16 -4.83 -11.27
CA LEU A 241 25.60 -3.76 -12.17
C LEU A 241 26.08 -2.54 -11.38
N TYR A 242 26.71 -1.59 -12.07
CA TYR A 242 27.27 -0.38 -11.46
C TYR A 242 26.68 0.86 -12.13
N PHE A 243 26.39 1.87 -11.30
CA PHE A 243 25.98 3.18 -11.76
C PHE A 243 27.10 3.85 -12.59
N HIS A 244 26.71 4.53 -13.66
CA HIS A 244 27.59 5.43 -14.40
C HIS A 244 26.76 6.54 -15.06
N TYR A 245 27.34 7.73 -15.20
CA TYR A 245 26.65 8.93 -15.69
C TYR A 245 26.11 8.86 -17.14
N GLU A 246 26.55 7.87 -17.92
CA GLU A 246 26.04 7.64 -19.28
C GLU A 246 24.96 6.55 -19.36
N MET A 247 24.53 6.01 -18.22
CA MET A 247 23.49 4.98 -18.21
C MET A 247 22.18 5.52 -18.79
N PRO A 248 21.47 4.75 -19.62
CA PRO A 248 20.17 5.17 -20.14
C PRO A 248 19.13 5.25 -19.02
N VAL A 249 18.41 6.37 -18.99
CA VAL A 249 17.29 6.65 -18.08
C VAL A 249 16.03 6.83 -18.93
N VAL A 250 14.96 6.14 -18.55
CA VAL A 250 13.64 6.33 -19.14
C VAL A 250 13.00 7.50 -18.41
N CYS A 251 12.82 8.62 -19.11
CA CYS A 251 12.18 9.83 -18.61
C CYS A 251 10.74 9.88 -19.13
N GLU A 252 9.78 9.84 -18.23
CA GLU A 252 8.36 9.98 -18.54
C GLU A 252 7.84 11.33 -18.04
N THR A 253 6.96 11.94 -18.82
CA THR A 253 6.09 13.03 -18.34
C THR A 253 4.66 12.57 -18.42
N PHE A 254 3.85 12.91 -17.42
CA PHE A 254 2.45 12.54 -17.33
C PHE A 254 1.59 13.73 -16.91
N LYS A 255 0.28 13.62 -17.15
CA LYS A 255 -0.71 14.59 -16.64
C LYS A 255 -1.64 13.89 -15.65
N LEU A 256 -2.00 14.61 -14.59
CA LEU A 256 -3.05 14.20 -13.67
C LEU A 256 -4.41 14.29 -14.35
N LEU A 257 -5.17 13.20 -14.35
CA LEU A 257 -6.52 13.12 -14.91
C LEU A 257 -7.59 13.11 -13.84
N TYR A 258 -7.36 12.40 -12.73
CA TYR A 258 -8.31 12.26 -11.63
C TYR A 258 -7.57 12.08 -10.31
N LYS A 259 -8.22 12.47 -9.21
CA LYS A 259 -7.75 12.27 -7.84
C LYS A 259 -8.93 12.15 -6.89
N ASN A 260 -8.72 11.43 -5.78
CA ASN A 260 -9.67 11.37 -4.68
C ASN A 260 -9.79 12.70 -3.93
#